data_AF-A0A1M3FFV1-F1
#
_entry.id   AF-A0A1M3FFV1-F1
#
_cell.length_a   1.000
_cell.length_b   1.000
_cell.length_c   1.000
_cell.angle_alpha   90.00
_cell.angle_beta   90.00
_cell.angle_gamma   90.00
#
_symmetry.space_group_name_H-M   'P 1'
#
loop_
_entity.id
_entity.type
_entity.pdbx_description
1 polymer ?
#
loop_
_entity_poly.entity_id
_entity_poly.type
_entity_poly.pdbx_seq_one_letter_code
_entity_poly.pdbx_strand_id
1 'polypeptide(L)'
;MAGSERDARARRRGALEATADSLTVLAAARRRRESAETRELDAVRAARDAGASWGDIGDLYGLTKQGAQQRFKPLLGRIHPFPDDSGTNRPDAAPA
;
A
#
# COMPACT_ATOMS: atom_id res chain seq x y z
N MET A 1 21.21 -48.53 18.18
CA MET A 1 19.98 -47.72 18.07
C MET A 1 20.15 -46.23 18.45
N ALA A 2 21.36 -45.69 18.66
CA ALA A 2 21.55 -44.28 19.06
C ALA A 2 21.66 -43.26 17.89
N GLY A 3 21.57 -43.72 16.63
CA GLY A 3 21.67 -42.86 15.44
C GLY A 3 20.38 -42.13 15.08
N SER A 4 19.22 -42.80 15.21
CA SER A 4 17.95 -42.28 14.69
C SER A 4 17.43 -41.04 15.42
N GLU A 5 17.68 -40.93 16.73
CA GLU A 5 17.25 -39.76 17.53
C GLU A 5 18.08 -38.51 17.20
N ARG A 6 19.37 -38.67 16.93
CA ARG A 6 20.24 -37.56 16.51
C ARG A 6 19.82 -37.02 15.14
N ASP A 7 19.52 -37.91 14.20
CA ASP A 7 19.05 -37.54 12.86
C ASP A 7 17.67 -36.87 12.89
N ALA A 8 16.74 -37.38 13.71
CA ALA A 8 15.42 -36.77 13.91
C ALA A 8 15.53 -35.35 14.51
N ARG A 9 16.47 -35.14 15.44
CA ARG A 9 16.72 -33.84 16.05
C ARG A 9 17.32 -32.84 15.06
N ALA A 10 18.27 -33.28 14.22
CA ALA A 10 18.85 -32.44 13.17
C ALA A 10 17.79 -32.00 12.14
N ARG A 11 16.95 -32.93 11.67
CA ARG A 11 15.85 -32.60 10.74
C ARG A 11 14.84 -31.61 11.34
N ARG A 12 14.47 -31.80 12.61
CA ARG A 12 13.57 -30.88 13.31
C ARG A 12 14.14 -29.48 13.40
N ARG A 13 15.45 -29.34 13.67
CA ARG A 13 16.12 -28.04 13.72
C ARG A 13 16.10 -27.33 12.36
N GLY A 14 16.48 -28.03 11.30
CA GLY A 14 16.46 -27.45 9.95
C GLY A 14 15.06 -26.99 9.51
N ALA A 15 14.00 -27.71 9.89
CA ALA A 15 12.62 -27.29 9.62
C ALA A 15 12.21 -26.02 10.40
N LEU A 16 12.65 -25.88 11.66
CA LEU A 16 12.42 -24.68 12.47
C LEU A 16 13.19 -23.47 11.92
N GLU A 17 14.44 -23.65 11.51
CA GLU A 17 15.27 -22.61 10.87
C GLU A 17 14.63 -22.17 9.54
N ALA A 18 14.24 -23.10 8.67
CA ALA A 18 13.53 -22.78 7.42
C ALA A 18 12.18 -22.07 7.64
N THR A 19 11.46 -22.41 8.71
CA THR A 19 10.22 -21.74 9.10
C THR A 19 10.49 -20.33 9.61
N ALA A 20 11.52 -20.14 10.44
CA ALA A 20 11.97 -18.84 10.91
C ALA A 20 12.42 -17.93 9.74
N ASP A 21 13.11 -18.49 8.75
CA ASP A 21 13.49 -17.80 7.52
C ASP A 21 12.26 -17.40 6.70
N SER A 22 11.28 -18.30 6.56
CA SER A 22 10.01 -18.02 5.86
C SER A 22 9.20 -16.90 6.54
N LEU A 23 9.10 -16.94 7.88
CA LEU A 23 8.45 -15.87 8.65
C LEU A 23 9.23 -14.55 8.56
N THR A 24 10.55 -14.59 8.50
CA THR A 24 11.41 -13.41 8.31
C THR A 24 11.17 -12.77 6.95
N VAL A 25 11.10 -13.58 5.88
CA VAL A 25 10.75 -13.12 4.53
C VAL A 25 9.34 -12.50 4.52
N LEU A 26 8.37 -13.16 5.15
CA LEU A 26 6.99 -12.65 5.23
C LEU A 26 6.92 -11.32 6.00
N ALA A 27 7.63 -11.21 7.12
CA ALA A 27 7.69 -9.97 7.90
C ALA A 27 8.33 -8.83 7.10
N ALA A 28 9.39 -9.12 6.32
CA ALA A 28 9.99 -8.13 5.43
C ALA A 28 9.04 -7.71 4.31
N ALA A 29 8.32 -8.66 3.69
CA ALA A 29 7.32 -8.37 2.66
C ALA A 29 6.18 -7.50 3.21
N ARG A 30 5.68 -7.83 4.42
CA ARG A 30 4.66 -7.02 5.12
C ARG A 30 5.14 -5.59 5.34
N ARG A 31 6.34 -5.39 5.90
CA ARG A 31 6.91 -4.05 6.12
C ARG A 31 7.07 -3.26 4.82
N ARG A 32 7.51 -3.92 3.73
CA ARG A 32 7.65 -3.30 2.41
C ARG A 32 6.30 -2.86 1.87
N ARG A 33 5.26 -3.70 1.98
CA ARG A 33 3.90 -3.36 1.57
C ARG A 33 3.36 -2.17 2.36
N GLU A 34 3.47 -2.20 3.69
CA GLU A 34 3.01 -1.10 4.56
C GLU A 34 3.73 0.21 4.23
N SER A 35 5.04 0.16 4.02
CA SER A 35 5.82 1.34 3.62
C SER A 35 5.41 1.86 2.24
N ALA A 36 5.06 0.97 1.31
CA ALA A 36 4.59 1.35 -0.01
C ALA A 36 3.19 1.99 0.05
N GLU A 37 2.27 1.42 0.84
CA GLU A 37 0.93 1.98 1.08
C GLU A 37 1.01 3.39 1.70
N THR A 38 1.89 3.60 2.68
CA THR A 38 2.12 4.95 3.25
C THR A 38 2.64 5.93 2.20
N ARG A 39 3.64 5.53 1.40
CA ARG A 39 4.20 6.39 0.34
C ARG A 39 3.19 6.70 -0.75
N GLU A 40 2.32 5.75 -1.10
CA GLU A 40 1.22 5.96 -2.04
C GLU A 40 0.30 7.08 -1.53
N LEU A 41 -0.11 7.02 -0.26
CA LEU A 41 -0.96 8.05 0.34
C LEU A 41 -0.25 9.41 0.41
N ASP A 42 1.03 9.44 0.79
CA ASP A 42 1.81 10.68 0.79
C ASP A 42 1.92 11.30 -0.62
N ALA A 43 2.10 10.47 -1.65
CA ALA A 43 2.14 10.92 -3.04
C ALA A 43 0.78 11.46 -3.51
N VAL A 44 -0.33 10.81 -3.15
CA VAL A 44 -1.68 11.30 -3.44
C VAL A 44 -1.92 12.65 -2.75
N ARG A 45 -1.52 12.80 -1.49
CA ARG A 45 -1.58 14.08 -0.78
C ARG A 45 -0.76 15.15 -1.49
N ALA A 46 0.51 14.87 -1.79
CA ALA A 46 1.39 15.83 -2.48
C ALA A 46 0.82 16.25 -3.84
N ALA A 47 0.20 15.33 -4.58
CA ALA A 47 -0.49 15.65 -5.82
C ALA A 47 -1.71 16.57 -5.59
N ARG A 48 -2.51 16.31 -4.55
CA ARG A 48 -3.63 17.20 -4.17
C ARG A 48 -3.15 18.58 -3.75
N ASP A 49 -2.10 18.66 -2.94
CA ASP A 49 -1.49 19.92 -2.49
C ASP A 49 -0.90 20.72 -3.67
N ALA A 50 -0.41 20.03 -4.70
CA ALA A 50 0.03 20.63 -5.97
C ALA A 50 -1.12 21.01 -6.92
N GLY A 51 -2.38 20.73 -6.55
CA GLY A 51 -3.57 21.10 -7.30
C GLY A 51 -4.12 20.05 -8.27
N ALA A 52 -3.54 18.84 -8.33
CA ALA A 52 -4.06 17.77 -9.20
C ALA A 52 -5.45 17.34 -8.75
N SER A 53 -6.43 17.28 -9.66
CA SER A 53 -7.81 16.95 -9.30
C SER A 53 -7.98 15.47 -8.97
N TRP A 54 -9.10 15.13 -8.32
CA TRP A 54 -9.50 13.73 -8.14
C TRP A 54 -9.75 12.99 -9.45
N GLY A 55 -10.02 13.70 -10.55
CA GLY A 55 -10.13 13.13 -11.89
C GLY A 55 -8.76 12.67 -12.38
N ASP A 56 -7.77 13.57 -12.36
CA ASP A 56 -6.39 13.28 -12.78
C ASP A 56 -5.79 12.09 -12.01
N ILE A 57 -6.06 12.04 -10.69
CA ILE A 57 -5.67 10.92 -9.85
C ILE A 57 -6.43 9.65 -10.27
N GLY A 58 -7.74 9.75 -10.50
CA GLY A 58 -8.55 8.62 -10.98
C GLY A 58 -8.01 8.02 -12.27
N ASP A 59 -7.66 8.84 -13.26
CA ASP A 59 -7.14 8.39 -14.55
C ASP A 59 -5.86 7.56 -14.40
N LEU A 60 -4.95 7.96 -13.50
CA LEU A 60 -3.73 7.20 -13.20
C LEU A 60 -4.02 5.78 -12.67
N TYR A 61 -5.10 5.63 -11.89
CA TYR A 61 -5.51 4.35 -11.31
C TYR A 61 -6.54 3.60 -12.17
N GLY A 62 -6.95 4.13 -13.33
CA GLY A 62 -8.04 3.58 -14.12
C GLY A 62 -9.39 3.62 -13.39
N LEU A 63 -9.58 4.60 -12.52
CA LEU A 63 -10.78 4.82 -11.72
C LEU A 63 -11.52 6.06 -12.18
N THR A 64 -12.84 6.08 -11.97
CA THR A 64 -13.59 7.35 -12.07
C THR A 64 -13.16 8.30 -10.95
N LYS A 65 -13.39 9.60 -11.14
CA LYS A 65 -13.20 10.63 -10.09
C LYS A 65 -13.83 10.22 -8.75
N GLN A 66 -15.06 9.71 -8.78
CA GLN A 66 -15.78 9.26 -7.58
C GLN A 66 -15.12 8.03 -6.95
N GLY A 67 -14.65 7.08 -7.77
CA GLY A 67 -13.89 5.91 -7.31
C GLY A 67 -12.58 6.30 -6.62
N ALA A 68 -11.84 7.25 -7.18
CA ALA A 68 -10.63 7.79 -6.56
C ALA A 68 -10.92 8.50 -5.23
N GLN A 69 -11.96 9.34 -5.18
CA GLN A 69 -12.39 10.01 -3.94
C GLN A 69 -12.77 9.00 -2.84
N GLN A 70 -13.59 8.01 -3.16
CA GLN A 70 -14.02 6.99 -2.20
C GLN A 70 -12.83 6.17 -1.68
N ARG A 71 -11.86 5.87 -2.54
CA ARG A 71 -10.66 5.12 -2.16
C ARG A 71 -9.74 5.92 -1.25
N PHE A 72 -9.38 7.14 -1.64
CA PHE A 72 -8.27 7.86 -1.00
C PHE A 72 -8.71 8.85 0.08
N LYS A 73 -9.87 9.52 -0.07
CA LYS A 73 -10.30 10.57 0.87
C LYS A 73 -10.45 10.06 2.31
N PRO A 74 -11.06 8.89 2.59
CA PRO A 74 -11.13 8.35 3.95
C PRO A 74 -9.77 7.93 4.51
N LEU A 75 -8.88 7.40 3.66
CA LEU A 75 -7.56 6.92 4.07
C LEU A 75 -6.64 8.06 4.48
N LEU A 76 -6.67 9.14 3.70
CA LEU A 76 -5.91 10.34 3.99
C LEU A 76 -6.45 11.04 5.24
N GLY A 77 -7.78 11.06 5.45
CA GLY A 77 -8.41 11.61 6.65
C GLY A 77 -8.04 10.88 7.96
N ARG A 78 -7.69 9.59 7.90
CA ARG A 78 -7.21 8.81 9.06
C ARG A 78 -5.78 9.16 9.47
N ILE A 79 -4.99 9.67 8.54
CA ILE A 79 -3.57 10.00 8.76
C ILE A 79 -3.41 11.51 8.99
N HIS A 80 -4.27 12.34 8.40
CA HIS A 80 -4.25 13.79 8.52
C HIS A 80 -5.64 14.39 8.24
N PRO A 81 -6.18 15.29 9.08
CA PRO A 81 -7.47 15.94 8.80
C PRO A 81 -7.38 16.88 7.60
N PHE A 82 -8.37 16.84 6.70
CA PHE A 82 -8.39 17.66 5.48
C PHE A 82 -9.02 19.04 5.69
N PRO A 83 -8.40 20.12 5.17
CA PRO A 83 -9.13 21.34 4.86
C PRO A 83 -10.09 21.11 3.68
N ASP A 84 -11.24 21.78 3.72
CA ASP A 84 -12.34 21.56 2.79
C ASP A 84 -11.93 21.85 1.34
N ASP A 85 -12.34 20.95 0.45
CA ASP A 85 -11.79 20.78 -0.88
C ASP A 85 -12.93 20.91 -1.88
N SER A 86 -13.57 22.08 -1.84
CA SER A 86 -14.50 22.58 -2.85
C SER A 86 -13.71 22.96 -4.11
N GLY A 87 -13.02 21.98 -4.69
CA GLY A 87 -12.25 22.13 -5.92
C GLY A 87 -13.16 22.57 -7.06
N THR A 88 -13.02 23.84 -7.45
CA THR A 88 -13.66 24.44 -8.62
C THR A 88 -13.38 23.60 -9.85
N ASN A 89 -14.46 23.17 -10.48
CA ASN A 89 -14.53 22.40 -11.70
C ASN A 89 -13.81 23.15 -12.84
N ARG A 90 -12.70 22.62 -13.37
CA ARG A 90 -12.21 22.99 -14.72
C ARG A 90 -12.94 22.06 -15.70
N PRO A 91 -13.80 22.58 -16.60
CA PRO A 91 -14.61 21.74 -17.47
C PRO A 91 -13.75 21.05 -18.53
N ASP A 92 -14.13 19.79 -18.75
CA ASP A 92 -13.91 18.88 -19.87
C ASP A 92 -13.29 19.53 -21.12
N ALA A 93 -12.07 19.12 -21.47
CA ALA A 93 -11.47 19.46 -22.75
C ALA A 93 -12.04 18.53 -23.82
N ALA A 94 -13.01 19.05 -24.60
CA ALA A 94 -13.47 18.39 -25.82
C ALA A 94 -12.30 18.29 -26.84
N PRO A 95 -12.14 17.15 -27.55
CA PRO A 95 -11.18 17.07 -28.64
C PRO A 95 -11.65 17.89 -29.85
N ALA A 96 -10.68 18.54 -30.50
CA ALA A 96 -10.81 19.35 -31.72
C ALA A 96 -11.15 18.53 -32.97
#